data_AF-A0A916D1A6-F1
#
_entry.id   AF-A0A916D1A6-F1
#
_cell.length_a   1.000
_cell.length_b   1.000
_cell.length_c   1.000
_cell.angle_alpha   90.00
_cell.angle_beta   90.00
_cell.angle_gamma   90.00
#
_symmetry.space_group_name_H-M   'P 1'
#
loop_
_entity.id
_entity.type
_entity.pdbx_description
1 polymer ?
#
loop_
_entity_poly.entity_id
_entity_poly.type
_entity_poly.pdbx_seq_one_letter_code
_entity_poly.pdbx_strand_id
1 'polypeptide(L)'
;MNTSELRDYATVVAATVALLVFIFNTRSQYRSRRIENLTRFNQAHQRLFARDTYLALNLIAIERGAMKRNAEDFAMESKFHLLLLEIERLAILANNRAVPRQTQVYMFGSYAQRILDLMTDKERASMSWELAVGYLDGVAKDTEQYARLTRSERTRFWR
;
A
#
# COMPACT_ATOMS: atom_id res chain seq x y z
N MET A 1 49.01 35.12 -8.71
CA MET A 1 48.05 34.32 -7.93
C MET A 1 48.80 33.77 -6.75
N ASN A 2 48.49 34.25 -5.54
CA ASN A 2 49.18 33.81 -4.33
C ASN A 2 48.61 32.46 -3.85
N THR A 3 49.41 31.70 -3.11
CA THR A 3 49.03 30.38 -2.56
C THR A 3 47.78 30.42 -1.67
N SER A 4 47.50 31.55 -1.03
CA SER A 4 46.27 31.79 -0.26
C SER A 4 45.03 31.83 -1.15
N GLU A 5 45.06 32.57 -2.26
CA GLU A 5 43.94 32.68 -3.20
C GLU A 5 43.61 31.34 -3.86
N LEU A 6 44.66 30.55 -4.18
CA LEU A 6 44.53 29.18 -4.67
C LEU A 6 43.83 28.25 -3.67
N ARG A 7 44.16 28.39 -2.37
CA ARG A 7 43.55 27.61 -1.29
C ARG A 7 42.08 27.98 -1.08
N ASP A 8 41.75 29.26 -1.13
CA ASP A 8 40.37 29.74 -0.98
C ASP A 8 39.52 29.28 -2.17
N TYR A 9 40.04 29.40 -3.40
CA TYR A 9 39.37 28.89 -4.59
C TYR A 9 39.16 27.37 -4.52
N ALA A 10 40.19 26.61 -4.12
CA ALA A 10 40.07 25.17 -3.94
C ALA A 10 39.02 24.80 -2.88
N THR A 11 38.92 25.58 -1.79
CA THR A 11 37.92 25.37 -0.73
C THR A 11 36.51 25.63 -1.23
N VAL A 12 36.29 26.73 -1.96
CA VAL A 12 34.99 27.05 -2.56
C VAL A 12 34.57 26.00 -3.59
N VAL A 13 35.49 25.55 -4.44
CA VAL A 13 35.24 24.49 -5.42
C VAL A 13 34.90 23.18 -4.70
N ALA A 14 35.68 22.79 -3.68
CA ALA A 14 35.42 21.58 -2.91
C ALA A 14 34.06 21.62 -2.20
N ALA A 15 33.70 22.75 -1.58
CA ALA A 15 32.41 22.94 -0.94
C ALA A 15 31.25 22.86 -1.95
N THR A 16 31.42 23.43 -3.15
CA THR A 16 30.42 23.37 -4.22
C THR A 16 30.23 21.95 -4.73
N VAL A 17 31.33 21.21 -4.97
CA VAL A 17 31.28 19.81 -5.38
C VAL A 17 30.62 18.95 -4.29
N ALA A 18 30.98 19.15 -3.02
CA ALA A 18 30.37 18.44 -1.90
C ALA A 18 28.85 18.67 -1.82
N LEU A 19 28.39 19.91 -2.02
CA LEU A 19 26.97 20.25 -2.07
C LEU A 19 26.26 19.54 -3.23
N LEU A 20 26.85 19.54 -4.42
CA LEU A 20 26.28 18.84 -5.59
C LEU A 20 26.17 17.33 -5.36
N VAL A 21 27.22 16.71 -4.81
CA VAL A 21 27.22 15.29 -4.45
C VAL A 21 26.15 15.00 -3.40
N PHE A 22 26.03 15.85 -2.38
CA PHE A 22 24.98 15.72 -1.36
C PHE A 22 23.59 15.76 -1.98
N ILE A 23 23.29 16.76 -2.81
CA ILE A 23 21.98 16.89 -3.49
C ILE A 23 21.68 15.67 -4.35
N PHE A 24 22.66 15.20 -5.14
CA PHE A 24 22.50 14.03 -5.99
C PHE A 24 22.24 12.76 -5.17
N ASN A 25 23.00 12.56 -4.09
CA ASN A 25 22.83 11.44 -3.18
C ASN A 25 21.47 11.47 -2.47
N THR A 26 21.03 12.63 -1.96
CA THR A 26 19.71 12.78 -1.34
C THR A 26 18.60 12.44 -2.32
N ARG A 27 18.68 12.92 -3.57
CA ARG A 27 17.69 12.62 -4.61
C ARG A 27 17.69 11.13 -4.97
N SER A 28 18.88 10.53 -5.09
CA SER A 28 19.03 9.10 -5.36
C SER A 28 18.43 8.25 -4.24
N GLN A 29 18.77 8.53 -2.98
CA GLN A 29 18.22 7.85 -1.81
C GLN A 29 16.70 8.00 -1.70
N TYR A 30 16.17 9.21 -1.94
CA TYR A 30 14.73 9.44 -1.94
C TYR A 30 14.01 8.58 -2.99
N ARG A 31 14.55 8.51 -4.22
CA ARG A 31 14.01 7.67 -5.29
C ARG A 31 14.08 6.18 -4.91
N SER A 32 15.21 5.72 -4.37
CA SER A 32 15.38 4.32 -3.94
C SER A 32 14.41 3.92 -2.85
N ARG A 33 14.22 4.76 -1.81
CA ARG A 33 13.21 4.53 -0.75
C ARG A 33 11.79 4.44 -1.31
N ARG A 34 11.45 5.28 -2.30
CA ARG A 34 10.14 5.22 -2.96
C ARG A 34 9.94 3.90 -3.72
N ILE A 35 10.96 3.45 -4.48
CA ILE A 35 10.90 2.17 -5.21
C ILE A 35 10.80 1.00 -4.24
N GLU A 36 11.54 1.04 -3.13
CA GLU A 36 11.50 0.03 -2.10
C GLU A 36 10.12 -0.05 -1.44
N ASN A 37 9.52 1.09 -1.08
CA ASN A 37 8.18 1.14 -0.51
C ASN A 37 7.11 0.60 -1.49
N LEU A 38 7.21 0.95 -2.78
CA LEU A 38 6.34 0.39 -3.83
C LEU A 38 6.50 -1.13 -3.92
N THR A 39 7.73 -1.62 -3.90
CA THR A 39 8.04 -3.06 -3.94
C THR A 39 7.45 -3.77 -2.73
N ARG A 40 7.64 -3.23 -1.52
CA ARG A 40 7.09 -3.78 -0.27
C ARG A 40 5.57 -3.82 -0.27
N PHE A 41 4.91 -2.78 -0.80
CA PHE A 41 3.45 -2.77 -0.96
C PHE A 41 3.00 -3.86 -1.92
N ASN A 42 3.62 -3.95 -3.10
CA ASN A 42 3.27 -4.96 -4.09
C ASN A 42 3.49 -6.38 -3.56
N GLN A 43 4.56 -6.61 -2.80
CA GLN A 43 4.82 -7.90 -2.15
C GLN A 43 3.74 -8.25 -1.13
N ALA A 44 3.31 -7.30 -0.30
CA ALA A 44 2.21 -7.52 0.64
C ALA A 44 0.89 -7.82 -0.10
N HIS A 45 0.60 -7.08 -1.17
CA HIS A 45 -0.57 -7.32 -2.02
C HIS A 45 -0.52 -8.71 -2.66
N GLN A 46 0.61 -9.13 -3.23
CA GLN A 46 0.75 -10.46 -3.82
C GLN A 46 0.61 -11.60 -2.79
N ARG A 47 1.07 -11.40 -1.55
CA ARG A 47 0.89 -12.38 -0.47
C ARG A 47 -0.58 -12.64 -0.16
N LEU A 48 -1.43 -11.62 -0.28
CA LEU A 48 -2.87 -11.80 -0.10
C LEU A 48 -3.50 -12.81 -1.07
N PHE A 49 -2.88 -13.04 -2.24
CA PHE A 49 -3.39 -13.92 -3.29
C PHE A 49 -2.51 -15.15 -3.52
N ALA A 50 -1.60 -15.48 -2.60
CA ALA A 50 -0.78 -16.69 -2.70
C ALA A 50 -1.65 -17.96 -2.57
N ARG A 51 -1.21 -19.07 -3.17
CA ARG A 51 -2.00 -20.32 -3.42
C ARG A 51 -2.73 -20.93 -2.20
N ASP A 52 -2.36 -20.58 -0.98
CA ASP A 52 -2.94 -21.15 0.26
C ASP A 52 -3.45 -20.06 1.23
N THR A 53 -3.81 -18.89 0.71
CA THR A 53 -4.35 -17.77 1.50
C THR A 53 -5.86 -17.76 1.49
N TYR A 54 -6.48 -17.07 2.46
CA TYR A 54 -7.94 -16.98 2.53
C TYR A 54 -8.57 -16.45 1.24
N LEU A 55 -8.01 -15.38 0.65
CA LEU A 55 -8.54 -14.85 -0.61
C LEU A 55 -8.34 -15.81 -1.77
N ALA A 56 -7.18 -16.45 -1.90
CA ALA A 56 -6.95 -17.37 -3.02
C ALA A 56 -7.90 -18.59 -2.98
N LEU A 57 -8.13 -19.14 -1.79
CA LEU A 57 -9.02 -20.28 -1.60
C LEU A 57 -10.50 -19.90 -1.82
N ASN A 58 -10.88 -18.67 -1.50
CA ASN A 58 -12.27 -18.21 -1.55
C ASN A 58 -12.54 -17.22 -2.69
N LEU A 59 -11.62 -17.06 -3.65
CA LEU A 59 -11.63 -15.96 -4.62
C LEU A 59 -12.95 -15.87 -5.39
N ILE A 60 -13.40 -16.99 -5.95
CA ILE A 60 -14.64 -17.07 -6.75
C ILE A 60 -15.87 -16.78 -5.88
N ALA A 61 -15.90 -17.32 -4.66
CA ALA A 61 -17.01 -17.12 -3.74
C ALA A 61 -17.09 -15.65 -3.28
N ILE A 62 -15.93 -15.05 -3.01
CA ILE A 62 -15.80 -13.63 -2.68
C ILE A 62 -16.28 -12.81 -3.86
N GLU A 63 -15.76 -12.97 -5.07
CA GLU A 63 -16.16 -12.21 -6.28
C GLU A 63 -17.65 -12.32 -6.64
N ARG A 64 -18.28 -13.44 -6.31
CA ARG A 64 -19.73 -13.63 -6.52
C ARG A 64 -20.59 -13.13 -5.36
N GLY A 65 -19.98 -12.71 -4.25
CA GLY A 65 -20.70 -12.29 -3.05
C GLY A 65 -21.40 -13.45 -2.34
N ALA A 66 -21.00 -14.68 -2.64
CA ALA A 66 -21.56 -15.90 -2.05
C ALA A 66 -20.75 -16.38 -0.85
N MET A 67 -19.61 -15.74 -0.55
CA MET A 67 -18.75 -16.14 0.55
C MET A 67 -19.46 -15.92 1.89
N LYS A 68 -19.52 -17.00 2.69
CA LYS A 68 -19.94 -16.95 4.08
C LYS A 68 -18.85 -17.57 4.92
N ARG A 69 -18.42 -16.83 5.94
CA ARG A 69 -17.41 -17.29 6.90
C ARG A 69 -18.01 -18.36 7.81
N ASN A 70 -17.30 -19.45 8.02
CA ASN A 70 -17.68 -20.52 8.94
C ASN A 70 -16.73 -20.51 10.14
N ALA A 71 -17.20 -20.04 11.28
CA ALA A 71 -16.40 -19.95 12.51
C ALA A 71 -15.99 -21.31 13.08
N GLU A 72 -16.65 -22.41 12.67
CA GLU A 72 -16.31 -23.76 13.09
C GLU A 72 -15.13 -24.35 12.30
N ASP A 73 -14.79 -23.76 11.15
CA ASP A 73 -13.60 -24.12 10.38
C ASP A 73 -12.39 -23.33 10.88
N PHE A 74 -11.76 -23.83 11.95
CA PHE A 74 -10.60 -23.20 12.56
C PHE A 74 -9.43 -22.96 11.60
N ALA A 75 -9.28 -23.80 10.56
CA ALA A 75 -8.22 -23.62 9.57
C ALA A 75 -8.50 -22.41 8.68
N MET A 76 -9.76 -22.23 8.23
CA MET A 76 -10.16 -21.02 7.50
C MET A 76 -10.16 -19.77 8.37
N GLU A 77 -10.56 -19.87 9.63
CA GLU A 77 -10.52 -18.77 10.57
C GLU A 77 -9.09 -18.26 10.79
N SER A 78 -8.13 -19.17 10.94
CA SER A 78 -6.70 -18.81 11.02
C SER A 78 -6.22 -18.09 9.76
N LYS A 79 -6.62 -18.56 8.57
CA LYS A 79 -6.28 -17.87 7.31
C LYS A 79 -6.96 -16.51 7.18
N PHE A 80 -8.19 -16.34 7.70
CA PHE A 80 -8.87 -15.05 7.73
C PHE A 80 -8.14 -14.06 8.65
N HIS A 81 -7.70 -14.53 9.82
CA HIS A 81 -6.89 -13.72 10.74
C HIS A 81 -5.56 -13.27 10.08
N LEU A 82 -4.87 -14.19 9.38
CA LEU A 82 -3.65 -13.86 8.63
C LEU A 82 -3.91 -12.88 7.49
N LEU A 83 -5.08 -12.96 6.83
CA LEU A 83 -5.52 -11.98 5.83
C LEU A 83 -5.63 -10.58 6.47
N LEU A 84 -6.25 -10.46 7.65
CA LEU A 84 -6.35 -9.17 8.34
C LEU A 84 -4.97 -8.60 8.68
N LEU A 85 -4.03 -9.42 9.17
CA LEU A 85 -2.65 -8.99 9.45
C LEU A 85 -1.91 -8.48 8.20
N GLU A 86 -2.08 -9.15 7.06
CA GLU A 86 -1.46 -8.67 5.80
C GLU A 86 -2.16 -7.40 5.28
N ILE A 87 -3.46 -7.22 5.54
CA ILE A 87 -4.16 -5.96 5.27
C ILE A 87 -3.66 -4.84 6.18
N GLU A 88 -3.39 -5.08 7.45
CA GLU A 88 -2.76 -4.09 8.33
C GLU A 88 -1.39 -3.66 7.80
N ARG A 89 -0.59 -4.63 7.33
CA ARG A 89 0.69 -4.32 6.69
C ARG A 89 0.51 -3.44 5.46
N LEU A 90 -0.50 -3.71 4.62
CA LEU A 90 -0.85 -2.83 3.50
C LEU A 90 -1.27 -1.44 3.97
N ALA A 91 -2.08 -1.35 5.02
CA ALA A 91 -2.54 -0.10 5.60
C ALA A 91 -1.35 0.76 6.09
N ILE A 92 -0.39 0.17 6.79
CA ILE A 92 0.83 0.85 7.23
C ILE A 92 1.62 1.39 6.03
N LEU A 93 1.79 0.60 4.98
CA LEU A 93 2.50 1.03 3.77
C LEU A 93 1.74 2.13 3.01
N ALA A 94 0.41 2.01 2.92
CA ALA A 94 -0.46 3.01 2.32
C ALA A 94 -0.40 4.35 3.07
N ASN A 95 -0.45 4.33 4.40
CA ASN A 95 -0.35 5.52 5.25
C ASN A 95 1.01 6.22 5.11
N ASN A 96 2.07 5.46 4.85
CA ASN A 96 3.40 6.00 4.53
C ASN A 96 3.56 6.43 3.06
N ARG A 97 2.46 6.60 2.33
CA ARG A 97 2.42 7.04 0.92
C ARG A 97 3.27 6.17 0.00
N ALA A 98 3.40 4.86 0.30
CA ALA A 98 4.11 3.93 -0.56
C ALA A 98 3.53 3.92 -1.97
N VAL A 99 2.20 3.91 -2.08
CA VAL A 99 1.43 3.84 -3.32
C VAL A 99 0.36 4.92 -3.34
N PRO A 100 0.11 5.62 -4.48
CA PRO A 100 -0.99 6.57 -4.62
C PRO A 100 -2.35 5.92 -4.34
N ARG A 101 -3.28 6.70 -3.78
CA ARG A 101 -4.59 6.19 -3.35
C ARG A 101 -5.38 5.53 -4.48
N GLN A 102 -5.32 6.11 -5.66
CA GLN A 102 -5.92 5.62 -6.90
C GLN A 102 -5.50 4.19 -7.24
N THR A 103 -4.20 3.92 -7.11
CA THR A 103 -3.64 2.60 -7.38
C THR A 103 -4.10 1.59 -6.33
N GLN A 104 -4.23 1.99 -5.07
CA GLN A 104 -4.80 1.13 -4.02
C GLN A 104 -6.25 0.73 -4.36
N VAL A 105 -7.08 1.69 -4.76
CA VAL A 105 -8.47 1.47 -5.19
C VAL A 105 -8.55 0.52 -6.37
N TYR A 106 -7.70 0.70 -7.37
CA TYR A 106 -7.68 -0.20 -8.52
C TYR A 106 -7.23 -1.62 -8.17
N MET A 107 -6.18 -1.75 -7.35
CA MET A 107 -5.59 -3.06 -7.04
C MET A 107 -6.41 -3.88 -6.03
N PHE A 108 -7.17 -3.22 -5.16
CA PHE A 108 -7.80 -3.89 -4.02
C PHE A 108 -9.26 -3.49 -3.77
N GLY A 109 -9.77 -2.48 -4.47
CA GLY A 109 -11.11 -1.91 -4.25
C GLY A 109 -12.25 -2.90 -4.30
N SER A 110 -12.23 -3.81 -5.28
CA SER A 110 -13.28 -4.81 -5.47
C SER A 110 -13.42 -5.80 -4.31
N TYR A 111 -12.38 -5.95 -3.49
CA TYR A 111 -12.34 -6.87 -2.36
C TYR A 111 -12.65 -6.18 -1.03
N ALA A 112 -12.34 -4.88 -0.91
CA ALA A 112 -12.40 -4.17 0.36
C ALA A 112 -13.77 -4.29 1.05
N GLN A 113 -14.85 -3.97 0.33
CA GLN A 113 -16.21 -4.08 0.87
C GLN A 113 -16.56 -5.51 1.25
N ARG A 114 -16.19 -6.49 0.40
CA ARG A 114 -16.52 -7.90 0.63
C ARG A 114 -15.81 -8.46 1.85
N ILE A 115 -14.57 -8.02 2.11
CA ILE A 115 -13.81 -8.42 3.29
C ILE A 115 -14.44 -7.81 4.54
N LEU A 116 -14.82 -6.53 4.49
CA LEU A 116 -15.56 -5.89 5.58
C LEU A 116 -16.81 -6.71 5.92
N ASP A 117 -17.61 -7.08 4.92
CA ASP A 117 -18.86 -7.85 5.12
C ASP A 117 -18.63 -9.23 5.77
N LEU A 118 -17.41 -9.77 5.71
CA LEU A 118 -17.02 -11.02 6.37
C LEU A 118 -16.49 -10.83 7.80
N MET A 119 -16.18 -9.59 8.20
CA MET A 119 -15.77 -9.25 9.56
C MET A 119 -16.99 -9.17 10.48
N THR A 120 -16.85 -9.72 11.67
CA THR A 120 -17.85 -9.58 12.74
C THR A 120 -17.85 -8.16 13.30
N ASP A 121 -18.95 -7.75 13.92
CA ASP A 121 -19.03 -6.44 14.59
C ASP A 121 -17.96 -6.27 15.68
N LYS A 122 -17.61 -7.35 16.38
CA LYS A 122 -16.54 -7.35 17.39
C LYS A 122 -15.17 -7.09 16.77
N GLU A 123 -14.88 -7.68 15.61
CA GLU A 123 -13.61 -7.45 14.91
C GLU A 123 -13.56 -6.02 14.35
N ARG A 124 -14.66 -5.51 13.79
CA ARG A 124 -14.76 -4.14 13.29
C ARG A 124 -14.57 -3.08 14.38
N ALA A 125 -15.06 -3.35 15.59
CA ALA A 125 -14.91 -2.48 16.76
C ALA A 125 -13.61 -2.70 17.53
N SER A 126 -12.80 -3.69 17.16
CA SER A 126 -11.58 -4.03 17.88
C SER A 126 -10.46 -3.04 17.58
N MET A 127 -9.79 -2.56 18.63
CA MET A 127 -8.55 -1.78 18.51
C MET A 127 -7.49 -2.55 17.71
N SER A 128 -7.43 -3.88 17.85
CA SER A 128 -6.44 -4.71 17.15
C SER A 128 -6.60 -4.71 15.63
N TRP A 129 -7.73 -4.25 15.09
CA TRP A 129 -7.98 -4.21 13.65
C TRP A 129 -8.29 -2.80 13.13
N GLU A 130 -8.16 -1.77 13.96
CA GLU A 130 -8.52 -0.40 13.62
C GLU A 130 -7.86 0.06 12.31
N LEU A 131 -6.57 -0.26 12.12
CA LEU A 131 -5.82 0.09 10.91
C LEU A 131 -6.33 -0.65 9.67
N ALA A 132 -6.59 -1.96 9.79
CA ALA A 132 -7.11 -2.75 8.68
C ALA A 132 -8.52 -2.28 8.29
N VAL A 133 -9.41 -2.11 9.28
CA VAL A 133 -10.79 -1.65 9.08
C VAL A 133 -10.79 -0.26 8.44
N GLY A 134 -10.06 0.71 8.99
CA GLY A 134 -9.99 2.05 8.43
C GLY A 134 -9.44 2.10 7.01
N TYR A 135 -8.43 1.26 6.70
CA TYR A 135 -7.93 1.12 5.34
C TYR A 135 -8.99 0.54 4.39
N LEU A 136 -9.65 -0.56 4.79
CA LEU A 136 -10.70 -1.21 4.01
C LEU A 136 -11.88 -0.28 3.76
N ASP A 137 -12.41 0.39 4.79
CA ASP A 137 -13.53 1.32 4.69
C ASP A 137 -13.21 2.46 3.73
N GLY A 138 -12.02 3.06 3.88
CA GLY A 138 -11.60 4.11 2.98
C GLY A 138 -11.52 3.60 1.54
N VAL A 139 -10.90 2.43 1.31
CA VAL A 139 -10.72 1.89 -0.05
C VAL A 139 -12.08 1.54 -0.65
N ALA A 140 -12.99 0.97 0.12
CA ALA A 140 -14.35 0.65 -0.31
C ALA A 140 -15.11 1.91 -0.73
N LYS A 141 -15.10 2.96 0.10
CA LYS A 141 -15.73 4.25 -0.21
C LYS A 141 -15.17 4.88 -1.50
N ASP A 142 -13.85 4.87 -1.66
CA ASP A 142 -13.21 5.42 -2.86
C ASP A 142 -13.50 4.55 -4.10
N THR A 143 -13.71 3.23 -3.91
CA THR A 143 -14.11 2.31 -4.98
C THR A 143 -15.51 2.60 -5.45
N GLU A 144 -16.46 2.88 -4.56
CA GLU A 144 -17.81 3.29 -4.94
C GLU A 144 -17.80 4.58 -5.76
N GLN A 145 -16.97 5.56 -5.37
CA GLN A 145 -16.78 6.78 -6.14
C GLN A 145 -16.16 6.49 -7.51
N TYR A 146 -15.11 5.68 -7.55
CA TYR A 146 -14.44 5.28 -8.78
C TYR A 146 -15.35 4.51 -9.74
N ALA A 147 -16.27 3.70 -9.22
CA ALA A 147 -17.24 2.95 -10.01
C ALA A 147 -18.27 3.85 -10.72
N ARG A 148 -18.56 5.04 -10.19
CA ARG A 148 -19.47 6.03 -10.79
C ARG A 148 -18.83 6.79 -11.96
N LEU A 149 -17.51 6.72 -12.12
CA LEU A 149 -16.79 7.45 -13.15
C LEU A 149 -16.86 6.73 -14.51
N THR A 150 -16.92 7.53 -15.58
CA THR A 150 -16.79 7.03 -16.94
C THR A 150 -15.39 6.45 -17.20
N ARG A 151 -15.25 5.63 -18.25
CA ARG A 151 -13.94 5.06 -18.61
C ARG A 151 -12.88 6.13 -18.94
N SER A 152 -13.29 7.24 -19.55
CA SER A 152 -12.42 8.37 -19.91
C SER A 152 -11.97 9.19 -18.69
N GLU A 153 -12.80 9.28 -17.67
CA GLU A 153 -12.42 9.90 -16.39
C GLU A 153 -11.47 9.00 -15.62
N ARG A 154 -11.70 7.68 -15.61
CA ARG A 154 -10.83 6.70 -14.96
C ARG A 154 -9.41 6.66 -15.55
N THR A 155 -9.25 6.86 -16.85
CA THR A 155 -7.91 6.90 -17.48
C THR A 155 -7.08 8.11 -17.08
N ARG A 156 -7.69 9.19 -16.58
CA ARG A 156 -6.94 10.34 -16.02
C ARG A 156 -6.25 10.03 -14.70
N PHE A 157 -6.67 8.98 -13.98
CA PHE A 157 -6.03 8.58 -12.72
C PHE A 157 -4.69 7.85 -12.91
N TRP A 158 -4.36 7.49 -14.15
CA TRP A 158 -3.13 6.76 -14.52
C TRP A 158 -2.11 7.62 -15.28
N ARG A 159 -2.44 8.88 -15.56
CA ARG A 159 -1.56 9.85 -16.21
C ARG A 159 -0.91 10.73 -15.15
#